data_AF-A0A5C7RMY3-F1
#
_entry.id   AF-A0A5C7RMY3-F1
#
_cell.length_a   1.000
_cell.length_b   1.000
_cell.length_c   1.000
_cell.angle_alpha   90.00
_cell.angle_beta   90.00
_cell.angle_gamma   90.00
#
_symmetry.space_group_name_H-M   'P 1'
#
loop_
_entity.id
_entity.type
_entity.pdbx_description
1 polymer ?
#
loop_
_entity_poly.entity_id
_entity_poly.type
_entity_poly.pdbx_seq_one_letter_code
_entity_poly.pdbx_strand_id
1 'polypeptide(L)'
;MYNPNLLAQHWAELRQTSPQLRIRDAAKQLEVTEVELVALGLGTTATRLHTDFKGLLKRLPTLGSVMALTRSDAAVHEITGYFDELHL
;
A
#
# COMPACT_ATOMS: atom_id res chain seq x y z
N MET A 1 -11.61 3.33 -20.87
CA MET A 1 -11.76 1.87 -20.66
C MET A 1 -10.55 1.43 -19.86
N TYR A 2 -10.73 0.92 -18.63
CA TYR A 2 -9.61 0.49 -17.78
C TYR A 2 -8.92 -0.72 -18.43
N ASN A 3 -7.63 -0.58 -18.78
CA ASN A 3 -6.82 -1.66 -19.35
C ASN A 3 -5.69 -2.01 -18.38
N PRO A 4 -5.84 -3.06 -17.55
CA PRO A 4 -4.86 -3.42 -16.53
C PRO A 4 -3.49 -3.81 -17.10
N ASN A 5 -3.45 -4.34 -18.33
CA ASN A 5 -2.18 -4.70 -18.99
C ASN A 5 -1.38 -3.45 -19.37
N LEU A 6 -2.05 -2.42 -19.89
CA LEU A 6 -1.42 -1.14 -20.23
C LEU A 6 -0.92 -0.43 -18.96
N LEU A 7 -1.73 -0.45 -17.88
CA LEU A 7 -1.32 0.10 -16.59
C LEU A 7 -0.08 -0.63 -16.02
N ALA A 8 -0.03 -1.96 -16.16
CA ALA A 8 1.12 -2.75 -15.73
C ALA A 8 2.41 -2.40 -16.51
N GLN A 9 2.30 -2.15 -17.82
CA GLN A 9 3.42 -1.70 -18.64
C GLN A 9 3.94 -0.33 -18.19
N HIS A 10 3.05 0.67 -18.09
CA HIS A 10 3.44 2.00 -17.61
C HIS A 10 4.03 1.97 -16.19
N TRP A 11 3.49 1.13 -15.31
CA TRP A 11 4.04 0.96 -13.97
C TRP A 11 5.43 0.32 -13.98
N ALA A 12 5.67 -0.67 -14.84
CA ALA A 12 6.99 -1.27 -14.99
C ALA A 12 8.02 -0.27 -15.52
N GLU A 13 7.67 0.51 -16.53
CA GLU A 13 8.52 1.57 -17.10
C GLU A 13 8.85 2.66 -16.05
N LEU A 14 7.84 3.12 -15.31
CA LEU A 14 8.02 4.18 -14.31
C LEU A 14 8.94 3.73 -13.16
N ARG A 15 8.87 2.46 -12.75
CA ARG A 15 9.80 1.90 -11.75
C ARG A 15 11.24 1.82 -12.24
N GLN A 16 11.46 1.62 -13.53
CA GLN A 16 12.81 1.58 -14.11
C GLN A 16 13.41 2.97 -14.20
N THR A 17 12.61 3.97 -14.59
CA THR A 17 13.08 5.35 -14.79
C THR A 17 13.16 6.13 -13.48
N SER A 18 12.31 5.80 -12.49
CA SER A 18 12.21 6.50 -11.21
C SER A 18 12.17 5.51 -10.03
N PRO A 19 13.26 4.77 -9.75
CA PRO A 19 13.25 3.68 -8.76
C PRO A 19 13.02 4.13 -7.32
N GLN A 20 13.24 5.42 -7.00
CA GLN A 20 12.98 5.99 -5.67
C GLN A 20 11.55 6.53 -5.51
N LEU A 21 10.73 6.51 -6.57
CA LEU A 21 9.37 7.04 -6.55
C LEU A 21 8.48 6.19 -5.65
N ARG A 22 7.79 6.82 -4.71
CA ARG A 22 6.82 6.14 -3.85
C ARG A 22 5.58 5.79 -4.67
N ILE A 23 4.95 4.65 -4.36
CA ILE A 23 3.79 4.14 -5.12
C ILE A 23 2.61 5.12 -5.19
N ARG A 24 2.37 5.90 -4.13
CA ARG A 24 1.33 6.95 -4.13
C ARG A 24 1.63 8.05 -5.15
N ASP A 25 2.88 8.46 -5.28
CA ASP A 25 3.28 9.52 -6.21
C ASP A 25 3.29 9.00 -7.65
N ALA A 26 3.67 7.73 -7.84
CA ALA A 26 3.49 7.02 -9.11
C ALA A 26 2.02 6.94 -9.53
N ALA A 27 1.11 6.63 -8.60
CA ALA A 27 -0.33 6.59 -8.86
C ALA A 27 -0.85 7.96 -9.34
N LYS A 28 -0.41 9.05 -8.71
CA LYS A 28 -0.72 10.41 -9.15
C LYS A 28 -0.21 10.70 -10.57
N GLN A 29 1.03 10.30 -10.90
CA GLN A 29 1.59 10.51 -12.24
C GLN A 29 0.88 9.69 -13.32
N LEU A 30 0.39 8.51 -12.97
CA LEU A 30 -0.34 7.62 -13.87
C LEU A 30 -1.86 7.86 -13.88
N GLU A 31 -2.32 8.89 -13.15
CA GLU A 31 -3.74 9.25 -13.02
C GLU A 31 -4.65 8.10 -12.56
N VAL A 32 -4.14 7.26 -11.65
CA VAL A 32 -4.85 6.14 -11.05
C VAL A 32 -4.81 6.21 -9.53
N THR A 33 -5.57 5.33 -8.87
CA THR A 33 -5.49 5.18 -7.41
C THR A 33 -4.29 4.33 -6.99
N GLU A 34 -3.80 4.56 -5.77
CA GLU A 34 -2.72 3.75 -5.19
C GLU A 34 -3.11 2.26 -5.11
N VAL A 35 -4.39 1.96 -4.83
CA VAL A 35 -4.87 0.58 -4.74
C VAL A 35 -4.85 -0.13 -6.09
N GLU A 36 -5.08 0.57 -7.20
CA GLU A 36 -4.98 -0.01 -8.55
C GLU A 36 -3.54 -0.45 -8.85
N LEU A 37 -2.53 0.35 -8.48
CA LEU A 37 -1.13 -0.05 -8.63
C LEU A 37 -0.76 -1.24 -7.73
N VAL A 38 -1.25 -1.27 -6.48
CA VAL A 38 -1.05 -2.43 -5.59
C VAL A 38 -1.73 -3.68 -6.15
N ALA A 39 -2.91 -3.54 -6.76
CA ALA A 39 -3.67 -4.65 -7.31
C ALA A 39 -2.96 -5.35 -8.48
N LEU A 40 -2.08 -4.66 -9.21
CA LEU A 40 -1.23 -5.29 -10.23
C LEU A 40 -0.30 -6.37 -9.66
N GLY A 41 0.02 -6.29 -8.37
CA GLY A 41 0.83 -7.28 -7.66
C GLY A 41 0.06 -8.51 -7.19
N LEU A 42 -1.26 -8.59 -7.38
CA LEU A 42 -2.05 -9.71 -6.85
C LEU A 42 -1.56 -11.06 -7.40
N GLY A 43 -1.28 -12.00 -6.51
CA GLY A 43 -0.75 -13.32 -6.86
C GLY A 43 0.76 -13.35 -7.15
N THR A 44 1.44 -12.19 -7.08
CA THR A 44 2.90 -12.11 -7.23
C THR A 44 3.55 -11.47 -6.00
N THR A 45 3.30 -10.17 -5.77
CA THR A 45 3.88 -9.39 -4.67
C THR A 45 2.85 -8.93 -3.64
N ALA A 46 1.55 -9.12 -3.91
CA ALA A 46 0.45 -8.76 -3.03
C ALA A 46 -0.55 -9.92 -2.88
N THR A 47 -1.12 -10.04 -1.68
CA THR A 47 -2.22 -10.96 -1.38
C THR A 47 -3.41 -10.16 -0.88
N ARG A 48 -4.59 -10.36 -1.48
CA ARG A 48 -5.81 -9.70 -1.02
C ARG A 48 -6.24 -10.29 0.33
N LEU A 49 -6.34 -9.44 1.34
CA LEU A 49 -6.84 -9.81 2.66
C LEU A 49 -8.37 -9.76 2.71
N HIS A 50 -8.97 -10.53 3.62
CA HIS A 50 -10.42 -10.49 3.88
C HIS A 50 -10.83 -9.16 4.49
N THR A 51 -12.09 -8.76 4.29
CA THR A 51 -12.65 -7.47 4.74
C THR A 51 -13.03 -7.42 6.22
N ASP A 52 -12.63 -8.41 7.03
CA ASP A 52 -12.80 -8.36 8.49
C ASP A 52 -11.71 -7.49 9.13
N PHE A 53 -11.89 -6.17 9.00
CA PHE A 53 -10.97 -5.19 9.55
C PHE A 53 -10.84 -5.31 11.06
N LYS A 54 -11.96 -5.54 11.78
CA LYS A 54 -11.92 -5.66 13.24
C LYS A 54 -11.11 -6.88 13.67
N GLY A 55 -11.30 -8.03 13.01
CA GLY A 55 -10.51 -9.23 13.25
C GLY A 55 -9.03 -9.06 12.90
N LEU A 56 -8.72 -8.35 11.81
CA LEU A 56 -7.35 -8.05 11.42
C LEU A 56 -6.66 -7.14 12.44
N LEU A 57 -7.31 -6.05 12.86
CA LEU A 57 -6.78 -5.12 13.85
C LEU A 57 -6.49 -5.83 15.17
N LYS A 58 -7.41 -6.68 15.66
CA LYS A 58 -7.21 -7.49 16.88
C LYS A 58 -5.98 -8.41 16.82
N ARG A 59 -5.48 -8.74 15.63
CA ARG A 59 -4.30 -9.58 15.44
C ARG A 59 -3.00 -8.78 15.30
N LEU A 60 -3.05 -7.46 15.13
CA LEU A 60 -1.84 -6.65 15.01
C LEU A 60 -0.83 -6.82 16.15
N PRO A 61 -1.25 -6.99 17.43
CA PRO A 61 -0.30 -7.24 18.51
C PRO A 61 0.58 -8.48 18.31
N THR A 62 0.13 -9.48 17.53
CA THR A 62 0.92 -10.70 17.26
C THR A 62 2.11 -10.45 16.33
N LEU A 63 2.20 -9.29 15.68
CA LEU A 63 3.30 -8.93 14.79
C LEU A 63 4.56 -8.48 15.53
N GLY A 64 4.46 -8.16 16.82
CA GLY A 64 5.57 -7.59 17.59
C GLY A 64 5.88 -6.15 17.18
N SER A 65 7.17 -5.81 17.12
CA SER A 65 7.60 -4.45 16.76
C SER A 65 7.42 -4.22 15.26
N VAL A 66 6.73 -3.13 14.92
CA VAL A 66 6.41 -2.73 13.56
C VAL A 66 6.66 -1.24 13.37
N MET A 67 6.80 -0.82 12.11
CA MET A 67 6.72 0.59 11.72
C MET A 67 5.34 0.86 11.15
N ALA A 68 4.54 1.66 11.85
CA ALA A 68 3.26 2.15 11.36
C ALA A 68 3.47 3.48 10.59
N LEU A 69 2.95 3.55 9.37
CA LEU A 69 3.03 4.74 8.52
C LEU A 69 1.62 5.22 8.19
N THR A 70 1.30 6.44 8.60
CA THR A 70 0.06 7.14 8.23
C THR A 70 0.42 8.41 7.49
N ARG A 71 -0.26 8.70 6.37
CA ARG A 71 0.05 9.90 5.59
C ARG A 71 -1.18 10.54 4.96
N SER A 72 -1.09 11.87 4.80
CA SER A 72 -1.98 12.68 3.98
C SER A 72 -1.17 13.34 2.86
N ASP A 73 -1.76 14.30 2.13
CA ASP A 73 -1.00 15.12 1.18
C ASP A 73 -0.09 16.13 1.87
N ALA A 74 -0.38 16.49 3.13
CA ALA A 74 0.36 17.51 3.88
C ALA A 74 1.44 16.94 4.81
N ALA A 75 1.29 15.69 5.26
CA ALA A 75 2.19 15.12 6.26
C ALA A 75 2.36 13.60 6.11
N VAL A 76 3.51 13.11 6.54
CA VAL A 76 3.83 11.69 6.73
C VAL A 76 4.20 11.51 8.20
N HIS A 77 3.56 10.55 8.85
CA HIS A 77 3.79 10.21 10.24
C HIS A 77 4.20 8.74 10.34
N GLU A 78 5.41 8.51 10.83
CA GLU A 78 6.02 7.19 10.98
C GLU A 78 6.32 6.96 12.46
N ILE A 79 5.83 5.84 13.01
CA ILE A 79 6.09 5.42 14.38
C ILE A 79 6.58 3.98 14.37
N THR A 80 7.71 3.72 15.03
CA THR A 80 8.17 2.36 15.33
C THR A 80 7.76 1.99 16.74
N GLY A 81 7.04 0.87 16.89
CA GLY A 81 6.53 0.42 18.17
C GLY A 81 5.70 -0.84 18.06
N TYR A 82 4.89 -1.12 19.08
CA TYR A 82 4.03 -2.30 19.15
C TYR A 82 2.58 -1.86 19.12
N PHE A 83 1.71 -2.64 18.45
CA PHE A 83 0.28 -2.53 18.68
C PHE A 83 -0.04 -3.27 19.98
N ASP A 84 -0.60 -2.57 20.96
CA ASP A 84 -0.97 -3.11 22.27
C ASP A 84 -2.50 -3.27 22.37
N GLU A 85 -3.11 -2.93 23.52
CA GLU A 85 -4.56 -2.97 23.69
C GLU A 85 -5.29 -2.01 22.72
N LEU A 86 -6.02 -2.60 21.78
CA LEU A 86 -6.83 -1.88 20.80
C LEU A 86 -8.29 -1.78 21.26
N HIS A 87 -8.77 -0.55 21.47
CA HIS A 87 -10.19 -0.26 21.68
C HIS A 87 -10.89 -0.05 20.32
N LEU A 88 -11.69 -1.04 19.90
CA LEU A 88 -12.31 -1.15 18.56
C LEU A 88 -13.84 -1.25 18.61
#